data_AF-A0A841P9T2-F1
#
_entry.id   AF-A0A841P9T2-F1
#
_cell.length_a   1.000
_cell.length_b   1.000
_cell.length_c   1.000
_cell.angle_alpha   90.00
_cell.angle_beta   90.00
_cell.angle_gamma   90.00
#
_symmetry.space_group_name_H-M   'P 1'
#
loop_
_entity.id
_entity.type
_entity.pdbx_description
1 polymer ?
#
loop_
_entity_poly.entity_id
_entity_poly.type
_entity_poly.pdbx_seq_one_letter_code
_entity_poly.pdbx_strand_id
1 'polypeptide(L)'
;MMGLGKRSKICWVAIALLLVSQTAFAEEWWKDSFAAEGSAQCDNNDSIVTFTDKAVEMWEVGCTLDKIQKINRLDVVILDMSCTDGESTDKRRELLLKLEDNKVLRYPQREVLQRCSELRSQSSPAPNVENPQ
;
A
#
# COMPACT_ATOMS: atom_id res chain seq x y z
N MET A 1 -12.08 26.30 57.78
CA MET A 1 -11.24 26.38 56.56
C MET A 1 -10.95 24.95 56.11
N MET A 2 -11.63 24.47 55.07
CA MET A 2 -11.43 23.13 54.52
C MET A 2 -10.39 23.21 53.40
N GLY A 3 -9.29 22.48 53.57
CA GLY A 3 -8.17 22.46 52.63
C GLY A 3 -8.54 21.74 51.34
N LEU A 4 -8.75 22.52 50.27
CA LEU A 4 -8.69 22.03 48.89
C LEU A 4 -7.25 21.65 48.57
N GLY A 5 -6.90 20.39 48.77
CA GLY A 5 -5.57 19.89 48.47
C GLY A 5 -5.63 18.49 47.88
N LYS A 6 -5.23 18.37 46.61
CA LYS A 6 -4.86 17.14 45.90
C LYS A 6 -6.00 16.27 45.33
N ARG A 7 -6.63 16.73 44.24
CA ARG A 7 -7.31 15.84 43.26
C ARG A 7 -7.08 16.24 41.79
N SER A 8 -5.96 16.88 41.47
CA SER A 8 -5.72 17.45 40.12
C SER A 8 -4.44 16.96 39.44
N LYS A 9 -4.21 15.64 39.41
CA LYS A 9 -3.04 15.07 38.68
C LYS A 9 -3.29 13.81 37.86
N ILE A 10 -4.52 13.30 37.79
CA ILE A 10 -4.80 12.02 37.09
C ILE A 10 -5.54 12.23 35.75
N CYS A 11 -6.08 13.42 35.44
CA CYS A 11 -6.84 13.61 34.19
C CYS A 11 -6.02 13.86 32.91
N TRP A 12 -4.73 14.20 33.00
CA TRP A 12 -3.99 14.62 31.79
C TRP A 12 -3.46 13.46 30.94
N VAL A 13 -3.18 12.30 31.55
CA VAL A 13 -2.66 11.13 30.81
C VAL A 13 -3.75 10.45 29.98
N ALA A 14 -5.00 10.44 30.47
CA ALA A 14 -6.13 9.85 29.74
C ALA A 14 -6.53 10.65 28.48
N ILE A 15 -6.36 11.98 28.49
CA ILE A 15 -6.67 12.83 27.33
C ILE A 15 -5.64 12.65 26.21
N ALA A 16 -4.37 12.44 26.55
CA ALA A 16 -3.33 12.17 25.55
C ALA A 16 -3.54 10.81 24.85
N LEU A 17 -3.99 9.78 25.57
CA LEU A 17 -4.30 8.47 24.99
C LEU A 17 -5.54 8.47 24.07
N LEU A 18 -6.48 9.40 24.27
CA LEU A 18 -7.68 9.55 23.42
C LEU A 18 -7.41 10.33 22.12
N LEU A 19 -6.30 11.07 22.03
CA LEU A 19 -5.91 11.81 20.82
C LEU A 19 -5.10 10.97 19.83
N VAL A 20 -4.74 9.73 20.19
CA VAL A 20 -4.04 8.76 19.33
C VAL A 20 -5.02 7.76 18.74
N SER A 21 -6.28 8.13 18.53
CA SER A 21 -7.09 7.45 17.51
C SER A 21 -6.59 7.93 16.15
N GLN A 22 -5.42 7.41 15.76
CA GLN A 22 -4.80 7.68 14.47
C GLN A 22 -5.82 7.31 13.40
N THR A 23 -6.33 8.34 12.75
CA THR A 23 -6.96 8.23 11.47
C THR A 23 -5.89 7.85 10.44
N ALA A 24 -5.37 6.62 10.50
CA ALA A 24 -4.58 6.05 9.43
C ALA A 24 -5.55 5.67 8.31
N PHE A 25 -6.09 6.69 7.64
CA PHE A 25 -6.88 6.56 6.43
C PHE A 25 -5.92 6.37 5.26
N ALA A 26 -5.98 5.21 4.59
CA ALA A 26 -5.28 4.89 3.35
C ALA A 26 -4.03 5.75 3.10
N GLU A 27 -2.96 5.48 3.86
CA GLU A 27 -1.61 5.99 3.56
C GLU A 27 -1.23 5.68 2.10
N GLU A 28 -0.13 6.24 1.60
CA GLU A 28 0.35 5.97 0.23
C GLU A 28 0.90 4.53 0.05
N TRP A 29 0.51 3.58 0.91
CA TRP A 29 0.92 2.18 0.90
C TRP A 29 0.67 1.47 -0.45
N TRP A 30 -0.33 1.94 -1.19
CA TRP A 30 -0.70 1.39 -2.49
C TRP A 30 0.16 1.91 -3.64
N LYS A 31 0.95 2.97 -3.44
CA LYS A 31 1.85 3.53 -4.45
C LYS A 31 3.19 2.81 -4.40
N ASP A 32 3.35 1.78 -5.21
CA ASP A 32 4.61 1.03 -5.37
C ASP A 32 4.54 0.16 -6.64
N SER A 33 5.61 -0.55 -6.92
CA SER A 33 5.64 -1.69 -7.85
C SER A 33 5.29 -2.98 -7.11
N PHE A 34 4.34 -3.73 -7.66
CA PHE A 34 3.89 -5.00 -7.09
C PHE A 34 3.91 -6.10 -8.16
N ALA A 35 4.13 -7.33 -7.71
CA ALA A 35 3.95 -8.53 -8.51
C ALA A 35 2.84 -9.41 -7.93
N ALA A 36 2.23 -10.26 -8.75
CA ALA A 36 1.29 -11.26 -8.27
C ALA A 36 1.93 -12.13 -7.18
N GLU A 37 1.16 -12.44 -6.13
CA GLU A 37 1.64 -13.29 -5.03
C GLU A 37 2.15 -14.64 -5.57
N GLY A 38 3.34 -15.03 -5.10
CA GLY A 38 4.01 -16.24 -5.57
C GLY A 38 4.79 -16.08 -6.87
N SER A 39 4.73 -14.90 -7.52
CA SER A 39 5.69 -14.53 -8.56
C SER A 39 7.03 -14.20 -7.91
N ALA A 40 8.06 -14.99 -8.21
CA ALA A 40 9.40 -14.78 -7.66
C ALA A 40 10.13 -13.57 -8.28
N GLN A 41 9.62 -13.01 -9.38
CA GLN A 41 10.38 -12.10 -10.23
C GLN A 41 9.74 -10.72 -10.26
N CYS A 42 10.10 -9.88 -9.29
CA CYS A 42 10.07 -8.43 -9.48
C CYS A 42 11.24 -7.92 -10.36
N ASP A 43 11.72 -8.79 -11.25
CA ASP A 43 12.80 -8.55 -12.20
C ASP A 43 12.28 -8.52 -13.65
N ASN A 44 11.12 -9.17 -13.91
CA ASN A 44 10.49 -9.21 -15.22
C ASN A 44 9.27 -8.28 -15.26
N ASN A 45 9.31 -7.31 -16.17
CA ASN A 45 8.34 -6.22 -16.24
C ASN A 45 6.92 -6.69 -16.60
N ASP A 46 6.78 -7.82 -17.31
CA ASP A 46 5.50 -8.42 -17.70
C ASP A 46 4.64 -8.84 -16.50
N SER A 47 5.25 -9.02 -15.34
CA SER A 47 4.58 -9.47 -14.11
C SER A 47 4.36 -8.35 -13.08
N ILE A 48 4.77 -7.12 -13.43
CA ILE A 48 4.78 -5.98 -12.50
C ILE A 48 3.64 -5.03 -12.84
N VAL A 49 2.94 -4.61 -11.80
CA VAL A 49 2.00 -3.49 -11.85
C VAL A 49 2.54 -2.38 -10.96
N THR A 50 2.77 -1.21 -11.54
CA THR A 50 3.27 -0.04 -10.80
C THR A 50 2.16 0.97 -10.62
N PHE A 51 1.85 1.28 -9.36
CA PHE A 51 0.85 2.27 -9.00
C PHE A 51 1.54 3.56 -8.55
N THR A 52 1.11 4.69 -9.10
CA THR A 52 1.61 6.04 -8.74
C THR A 52 0.46 6.95 -8.35
N ASP A 53 0.74 8.21 -8.05
CA ASP A 53 -0.29 9.21 -7.78
C ASP A 53 -1.09 9.63 -9.03
N LYS A 54 -0.61 9.29 -10.23
CA LYS A 54 -1.18 9.75 -11.51
C LYS A 54 -1.50 8.65 -12.50
N ALA A 55 -0.89 7.48 -12.35
CA ALA A 55 -0.99 6.41 -13.32
C ALA A 55 -0.86 5.02 -12.67
N VAL A 56 -1.37 4.03 -13.41
CA VAL A 56 -1.06 2.61 -13.20
C VAL A 56 -0.39 2.11 -14.46
N GLU A 57 0.85 1.66 -14.31
CA GLU A 57 1.68 1.16 -15.40
C GLU A 57 1.72 -0.36 -15.34
N MET A 58 1.36 -0.99 -16.45
CA MET A 58 1.49 -2.42 -16.73
C MET A 58 2.22 -2.52 -18.07
N TRP A 59 2.96 -3.61 -18.31
CA TRP A 59 3.82 -3.77 -19.50
C TRP A 59 3.21 -3.24 -20.81
N GLU A 60 2.03 -3.75 -21.20
CA GLU A 60 1.34 -3.39 -22.44
C GLU A 60 0.25 -2.32 -22.26
N VAL A 61 -0.10 -1.97 -21.02
CA VAL A 61 -1.26 -1.15 -20.73
C VAL A 61 -0.90 -0.05 -19.75
N GLY A 62 -1.00 1.20 -20.22
CA GLY A 62 -0.88 2.38 -19.38
C GLY A 62 -2.27 2.91 -19.01
N CYS A 63 -2.52 3.11 -17.72
CA CYS A 63 -3.74 3.74 -17.25
C CYS A 63 -3.45 5.08 -16.57
N THR A 64 -4.15 6.15 -16.98
CA THR A 64 -4.17 7.42 -16.24
C THR A 64 -5.19 7.33 -15.11
N LEU A 65 -4.84 7.79 -13.92
CA LEU A 65 -5.76 7.90 -12.79
C LEU A 65 -6.63 9.15 -12.95
N ASP A 66 -7.91 8.94 -13.23
CA ASP A 66 -8.91 10.02 -13.31
C ASP A 66 -9.35 10.47 -11.92
N LYS A 67 -9.49 9.52 -10.99
CA LYS A 67 -9.94 9.79 -9.62
C LYS A 67 -9.41 8.75 -8.64
N ILE A 68 -8.95 9.22 -7.49
CA ILE A 68 -8.52 8.38 -6.37
C ILE A 68 -9.49 8.63 -5.21
N GLN A 69 -10.14 7.59 -4.70
CA GLN A 69 -11.09 7.69 -3.59
C GLN A 69 -10.63 6.82 -2.43
N LYS A 70 -10.29 7.45 -1.31
CA LYS A 70 -9.97 6.78 -0.05
C LYS A 70 -11.25 6.63 0.76
N ILE A 71 -11.50 5.45 1.33
CA ILE A 71 -12.66 5.24 2.18
C ILE A 71 -12.29 5.45 3.64
N ASN A 72 -13.07 6.27 4.33
CA ASN A 72 -12.81 6.53 5.72
C ASN A 72 -12.93 5.25 6.57
N ARG A 73 -11.87 4.93 7.32
CA ARG A 73 -11.69 3.92 8.37
C ARG A 73 -11.42 2.53 7.80
N LEU A 74 -11.15 2.47 6.50
CA LEU A 74 -10.75 1.28 5.78
C LEU A 74 -9.42 1.54 5.09
N ASP A 75 -8.53 0.55 5.11
CA ASP A 75 -7.33 0.56 4.29
C ASP A 75 -7.66 0.12 2.85
N VAL A 76 -8.46 0.96 2.20
CA VAL A 76 -8.96 0.73 0.85
C VAL A 76 -8.80 2.00 0.02
N VAL A 77 -8.38 1.83 -1.22
CA VAL A 77 -8.40 2.88 -2.24
C VAL A 77 -9.16 2.40 -3.48
N ILE A 78 -10.04 3.24 -4.00
CA ILE A 78 -10.71 3.05 -5.29
C ILE A 78 -10.01 3.93 -6.31
N LEU A 79 -9.64 3.32 -7.44
CA LEU A 79 -8.99 3.96 -8.57
C LEU A 79 -9.96 3.97 -9.75
N ASP A 80 -10.37 5.15 -10.18
CA ASP A 80 -11.04 5.35 -11.47
C ASP A 80 -9.99 5.74 -12.50
N MET A 81 -9.96 5.04 -13.63
CA MET A 81 -8.85 5.09 -14.56
C MET A 81 -9.30 5.10 -16.01
N SER A 82 -8.48 5.70 -16.86
CA SER A 82 -8.54 5.58 -18.31
C SER A 82 -7.34 4.78 -18.78
N CYS A 83 -7.56 3.57 -19.25
CA CYS A 83 -6.51 2.68 -19.75
C CYS A 83 -6.45 2.76 -21.28
N THR A 84 -5.25 2.80 -21.82
CA THR A 84 -5.02 2.72 -23.27
C THR A 84 -3.98 1.64 -23.59
N ASP A 85 -4.26 0.90 -24.65
CA ASP A 85 -3.38 -0.10 -25.27
C ASP A 85 -2.74 0.43 -26.58
N GLY A 86 -2.89 1.73 -26.85
CA GLY A 86 -2.40 2.39 -28.07
C GLY A 86 -3.40 2.44 -29.23
N GLU A 87 -4.44 1.60 -29.23
CA GLU A 87 -5.48 1.58 -30.27
C GLU A 87 -6.84 2.04 -29.73
N SER A 88 -7.10 1.76 -28.46
CA SER A 88 -8.36 2.01 -27.78
C SER A 88 -8.16 2.70 -26.43
N THR A 89 -9.24 3.27 -25.88
CA THR A 89 -9.24 3.82 -24.53
C THR A 89 -10.46 3.34 -23.78
N ASP A 90 -10.23 2.61 -22.71
CA ASP A 90 -11.25 2.03 -21.86
C ASP A 90 -11.26 2.66 -20.47
N LYS A 91 -12.46 2.86 -19.93
CA LYS A 91 -12.62 3.27 -18.53
C LYS A 91 -12.62 2.05 -17.63
N ARG A 92 -11.79 2.07 -16.60
CA ARG A 92 -11.64 0.98 -15.63
C ARG A 92 -11.76 1.52 -14.22
N ARG A 93 -12.44 0.77 -13.36
CA ARG A 93 -12.50 1.03 -11.92
C ARG A 93 -11.90 -0.15 -11.18
N GLU A 94 -10.99 0.13 -10.27
CA GLU A 94 -10.37 -0.86 -9.40
C GLU A 94 -10.51 -0.50 -7.94
N LEU A 95 -10.54 -1.54 -7.11
CA LEU A 95 -10.44 -1.41 -5.67
C LEU A 95 -9.21 -2.16 -5.21
N LEU A 96 -8.36 -1.46 -4.47
CA LEU A 96 -7.22 -2.03 -3.78
C LEU A 96 -7.52 -2.07 -2.29
N LEU A 97 -7.46 -3.27 -1.71
CA LEU A 97 -7.61 -3.52 -0.28
C LEU A 97 -6.26 -3.92 0.28
N LYS A 98 -5.77 -3.19 1.29
CA LYS A 98 -4.58 -3.60 2.04
C LYS A 98 -4.92 -4.87 2.82
N LEU A 99 -4.08 -5.88 2.67
CA LEU A 99 -4.11 -7.10 3.48
C LEU A 99 -3.04 -7.03 4.58
N GLU A 100 -3.03 -8.04 5.44
CA GLU A 100 -1.91 -8.29 6.34
C GLU A 100 -0.63 -8.56 5.53
N ASP A 101 0.54 -8.42 6.16
CA ASP A 101 1.87 -8.59 5.53
C ASP A 101 2.15 -7.65 4.34
N ASN A 102 1.62 -6.43 4.33
CA ASN A 102 1.82 -5.40 3.29
C ASN A 102 1.40 -5.83 1.86
N LYS A 103 0.59 -6.89 1.76
CA LYS A 103 0.00 -7.32 0.49
C LYS A 103 -1.21 -6.48 0.13
N VAL A 104 -1.60 -6.53 -1.14
CA VAL A 104 -2.75 -5.80 -1.67
C VAL A 104 -3.65 -6.73 -2.47
N LEU A 105 -4.94 -6.77 -2.16
CA LEU A 105 -5.93 -7.47 -2.97
C LEU A 105 -6.56 -6.50 -3.98
N ARG A 106 -6.53 -6.88 -5.26
CA ARG A 106 -7.04 -6.10 -6.39
C ARG A 106 -8.36 -6.69 -6.90
N TYR A 107 -9.39 -5.84 -6.98
CA TYR A 107 -10.68 -6.17 -7.58
C TYR A 107 -10.94 -5.33 -8.85
N PRO A 108 -11.59 -5.90 -9.89
CA PRO A 108 -12.30 -7.19 -9.91
C PRO A 108 -11.44 -8.43 -10.19
N GLN A 109 -10.15 -8.29 -10.48
CA GLN A 109 -9.26 -9.39 -10.90
C GLN A 109 -9.11 -10.48 -9.83
N ARG A 110 -9.36 -10.17 -8.56
CA ARG A 110 -9.16 -11.05 -7.40
C ARG A 110 -7.73 -11.56 -7.29
N GLU A 111 -6.80 -10.68 -7.62
CA GLU A 111 -5.37 -10.93 -7.59
C GLU A 111 -4.78 -10.36 -6.31
N VAL A 112 -3.99 -11.17 -5.60
CA VAL A 112 -3.19 -10.70 -4.47
C VAL A 112 -1.84 -10.27 -5.00
N LEU A 113 -1.39 -9.09 -4.59
CA LEU A 113 -0.18 -8.43 -5.03
C LEU A 113 0.79 -8.30 -3.86
N GLN A 114 2.05 -8.66 -4.08
CA GLN A 114 3.17 -8.51 -3.16
C GLN A 114 4.06 -7.36 -3.61
N ARG A 115 4.54 -6.57 -2.66
CA ARG A 115 5.39 -5.42 -2.96
C ARG A 115 6.79 -5.89 -3.40
N CYS A 116 7.30 -5.30 -4.49
CA CYS A 116 8.55 -5.73 -5.06
C CYS A 116 9.79 -5.49 -4.19
N SER A 117 9.79 -4.43 -3.38
CA SER A 117 10.87 -4.16 -2.43
C SER A 117 11.00 -5.25 -1.36
N GLU A 118 9.89 -5.88 -0.96
CA GLU A 118 9.88 -6.96 0.03
C GLU A 118 10.39 -8.27 -0.57
N LEU A 119 9.97 -8.61 -1.79
CA LEU A 119 10.44 -9.81 -2.49
C LEU A 119 11.96 -9.78 -2.73
N ARG A 120 12.51 -8.62 -3.15
CA ARG A 120 13.96 -8.44 -3.34
C ARG A 120 14.77 -8.56 -2.04
N SER A 121 14.17 -8.20 -0.89
CA SER A 121 14.82 -8.34 0.42
C SER A 121 14.92 -9.80 0.86
N GLN A 122 13.95 -10.64 0.47
CA GLN A 122 13.94 -12.08 0.78
C GLN A 122 14.89 -12.88 -0.10
N SER A 123 15.16 -12.41 -1.33
CA SER A 123 15.99 -13.10 -2.31
C SER A 123 17.50 -12.86 -2.16
N SER A 124 17.96 -12.12 -1.15
CA SER A 124 19.39 -11.94 -0.86
C SER A 124 19.87 -12.91 0.22
N PRO A 125 20.55 -14.03 -0.12
CA PRO A 125 21.45 -14.65 0.84
C PRO A 125 22.61 -13.70 1.10
N ALA A 126 22.91 -13.43 2.38
CA ALA A 126 24.14 -12.74 2.76
C ALA A 126 25.34 -13.45 2.09
N PRO A 127 26.26 -12.73 1.43
CA PRO A 127 27.45 -13.37 0.91
C PRO A 127 28.24 -13.86 2.12
N ASN A 128 28.31 -15.18 2.29
CA ASN A 128 29.34 -15.80 3.12
C ASN A 128 30.68 -15.42 2.49
N VAL A 129 31.32 -14.40 3.05
CA VAL A 129 32.72 -14.06 2.81
C VAL A 129 33.53 -15.17 3.47
N GLU A 130 33.70 -16.28 2.75
CA GLU A 130 34.72 -17.26 3.08
C GLU A 130 36.01 -16.84 2.38
N ASN A 131 36.89 -16.26 3.18
CA ASN A 131 38.21 -15.77 2.83
C ASN A 131 39.14 -16.96 2.53
N PRO A 132 39.67 -17.14 1.31
CA PRO A 132 40.76 -18.09 1.08
C PRO A 132 42.09 -17.39 1.37
N GLN A 133 42.92 -18.10 2.16
CA GLN A 133 44.24 -17.75 2.66
C GLN A 133 45.26 -17.33 1.60
#